data_AF-A0A0S4IUP7-F1
#
_entry.id   AF-A0A0S4IUP7-F1
#
_cell.length_a   1.000
_cell.length_b   1.000
_cell.length_c   1.000
_cell.angle_alpha   90.00
_cell.angle_beta   90.00
_cell.angle_gamma   90.00
#
_symmetry.space_group_name_H-M   'P 1'
#
loop_
_entity.id
_entity.type
_entity.pdbx_description
1 polymer ?
#
loop_
_entity_poly.entity_id
_entity_poly.type
_entity_poly.pdbx_seq_one_letter_code
_entity_poly.pdbx_strand_id
1 'polypeptide(L)'
;MLRCHIVLSDSQAASEVMAQCKSNSNRFGTSVLEALTQEQSLVTSLHQLSESCDHKLWSQALDIASKLCSEVPESPSLAEKRIEILVNTAATAGSDSAKTLNEIASATLKFPLCGGIWYWYGVQQLKHSSNFQDVEAASRSLQRAVSLSGIEGNAAAKQELQKVRYLESKAAMATAYQKSKRWRQAVAELTMLLTLNGVSKGLKRMFTCMRAKAFMALDRWMECMSDATYLLNHATTDDEVVEAYILRAEAFLLGRNREAAIRDARCASGVLPGHSVAAALLRQLEMDANKNNGHDTYRPPTPPPQRKSSSSRAVPPEGAPSPPPPPPAAPSPPPRGRPDSAASARSVPVVVPPHYTSLNVSVSATSAVITKSYLKWHPDRWTSSSAADVLVAEEVFKKLNTAYHTLTDDALRLAYDREHGVRR
;
A
#
# COMPACT_ATOMS: atom_id res chain seq x y z
N MET A 1 -24.17 27.71 -31.68
CA MET A 1 -24.33 26.35 -32.22
C MET A 1 -23.24 25.40 -31.78
N LEU A 2 -21.95 25.66 -32.05
CA LEU A 2 -20.84 24.76 -31.63
C LEU A 2 -20.87 24.40 -30.13
N ARG A 3 -21.07 25.40 -29.25
CA ARG A 3 -21.30 25.19 -27.80
C ARG A 3 -22.44 24.23 -27.49
N CYS A 4 -23.58 24.37 -28.18
CA CYS A 4 -24.73 23.50 -27.96
C CYS A 4 -24.45 22.07 -28.41
N HIS A 5 -23.77 21.86 -29.53
CA HIS A 5 -23.42 20.50 -29.99
C HIS A 5 -22.39 19.83 -29.09
N ILE A 6 -21.41 20.57 -28.55
CA ILE A 6 -20.45 20.00 -27.60
C ILE A 6 -21.11 19.66 -26.26
N VAL A 7 -21.99 20.53 -25.75
CA VAL A 7 -22.77 20.26 -24.53
C VAL A 7 -23.72 19.06 -24.72
N LEU A 8 -24.25 18.85 -25.93
CA LEU A 8 -25.12 17.72 -26.27
C LEU A 8 -24.34 16.46 -26.69
N SER A 9 -23.00 16.45 -26.61
CA SER A 9 -22.15 15.34 -27.06
C SER A 9 -22.32 14.92 -28.53
N ASP A 10 -22.82 15.82 -29.38
CA ASP A 10 -23.00 15.58 -30.81
C ASP A 10 -21.72 15.91 -31.57
N SER A 11 -20.82 14.92 -31.63
CA SER A 11 -19.50 15.08 -32.25
C SER A 11 -19.56 15.33 -33.76
N GLN A 12 -20.63 14.91 -34.44
CA GLN A 12 -20.79 15.06 -35.88
C GLN A 12 -21.22 16.48 -36.23
N ALA A 13 -22.22 17.01 -35.52
CA ALA A 13 -22.66 18.39 -35.72
C ALA A 13 -21.60 19.41 -35.26
N ALA A 14 -20.82 19.11 -34.22
CA ALA A 14 -19.67 19.95 -33.85
C ALA A 14 -18.60 20.00 -34.97
N SER A 15 -18.34 18.86 -35.61
CA SER A 15 -17.41 18.77 -36.76
C SER A 15 -17.92 19.53 -37.99
N GLU A 16 -19.22 19.49 -38.27
CA GLU A 16 -19.82 20.23 -39.40
C GLU A 16 -19.75 21.74 -39.21
N VAL A 17 -20.01 22.23 -37.99
CA VAL A 17 -19.90 23.67 -37.68
C VAL A 17 -18.45 24.15 -37.78
N MET A 18 -17.47 23.34 -37.37
CA MET A 18 -16.03 23.63 -37.56
C MET A 18 -15.65 23.66 -39.06
N ALA A 19 -16.13 22.70 -39.85
CA ALA A 19 -15.91 22.65 -41.29
C ALA A 19 -16.50 23.88 -42.01
N GLN A 20 -17.68 24.33 -41.59
CA GLN A 20 -18.31 25.57 -42.08
C GLN A 20 -17.51 26.82 -41.70
N CYS A 21 -16.92 26.85 -40.50
CA CYS A 21 -16.07 27.96 -40.09
C CYS A 21 -14.79 28.03 -40.94
N LYS A 22 -14.17 26.88 -41.25
CA LYS A 22 -13.03 26.78 -42.18
C LYS A 22 -13.36 27.20 -43.61
N SER A 23 -14.53 26.81 -44.14
CA SER A 23 -14.94 27.23 -45.48
C SER A 23 -15.16 28.75 -45.58
N ASN A 24 -15.52 29.39 -44.46
CA ASN A 24 -15.79 30.82 -44.38
C ASN A 24 -14.55 31.67 -44.06
N SER A 25 -13.54 31.12 -43.36
CA SER A 25 -12.28 31.84 -43.07
C SER A 25 -11.46 32.17 -44.32
N ASN A 26 -11.64 31.42 -45.41
CA ASN A 26 -11.01 31.72 -46.70
C ASN A 26 -11.68 32.88 -47.46
N ARG A 27 -12.87 33.33 -47.04
CA ARG A 27 -13.66 34.36 -47.74
C ARG A 27 -13.66 35.73 -47.09
N PHE A 28 -13.31 35.81 -45.82
CA PHE A 28 -13.17 37.08 -45.13
C PHE A 28 -11.83 37.06 -44.40
N GLY A 29 -11.07 38.16 -44.48
CA GLY A 29 -9.99 38.46 -43.55
C GLY A 29 -10.52 38.72 -42.13
N THR A 30 -11.50 37.93 -41.69
CA THR A 30 -12.08 37.90 -40.36
C THR A 30 -11.07 37.25 -39.43
N SER A 31 -10.22 38.13 -38.94
CA SER A 31 -9.97 38.33 -37.51
C SER A 31 -9.55 37.09 -36.74
N VAL A 32 -8.25 36.98 -36.49
CA VAL A 32 -7.63 36.14 -35.43
C VAL A 32 -8.47 36.12 -34.14
N LEU A 33 -9.18 37.21 -33.85
CA LEU A 33 -10.09 37.34 -32.71
C LEU A 33 -11.29 36.38 -32.76
N GLU A 34 -11.90 36.10 -33.92
CA GLU A 34 -12.97 35.10 -34.05
C GLU A 34 -12.44 33.68 -33.81
N ALA A 35 -11.28 33.36 -34.36
CA ALA A 35 -10.61 32.07 -34.13
C ALA A 35 -10.26 31.87 -32.65
N LEU A 36 -9.72 32.91 -31.99
CA LEU A 36 -9.45 32.90 -30.54
C LEU A 36 -10.73 32.77 -29.71
N THR A 37 -11.82 33.42 -30.12
CA THR A 37 -13.11 33.33 -29.41
C THR A 37 -13.72 31.93 -29.55
N GLN A 38 -13.58 31.32 -30.73
CA GLN A 38 -13.98 29.93 -30.96
C GLN A 38 -13.12 28.95 -30.16
N GLU A 39 -11.80 29.15 -30.12
CA GLU A 39 -10.87 28.37 -29.31
C GLU A 39 -11.23 28.44 -27.82
N GLN A 40 -11.42 29.64 -27.28
CA GLN A 40 -11.78 29.83 -25.87
C GLN A 40 -13.15 29.19 -25.55
N SER A 41 -14.09 29.28 -26.49
CA SER A 41 -15.39 28.61 -26.38
C SER A 41 -15.24 27.08 -26.37
N LEU A 42 -14.38 26.51 -27.21
CA LEU A 42 -14.08 25.07 -27.25
C LEU A 42 -13.45 24.58 -25.94
N VAL A 43 -12.44 25.31 -25.44
CA VAL A 43 -11.78 25.02 -24.16
C VAL A 43 -12.79 25.05 -23.02
N THR A 44 -13.72 26.01 -23.01
CA THR A 44 -14.79 26.10 -22.01
C THR A 44 -15.70 24.86 -22.05
N SER A 45 -16.12 24.44 -23.24
CA SER A 45 -17.00 23.27 -23.37
C SER A 45 -16.28 21.96 -22.98
N LEU A 46 -15.00 21.83 -23.33
CA LEU A 46 -14.17 20.71 -22.87
C LEU A 46 -14.01 20.71 -21.35
N HIS A 47 -13.91 21.89 -20.74
CA HIS A 47 -13.87 22.02 -19.29
C HIS A 47 -15.19 21.58 -18.65
N GLN A 48 -16.34 22.01 -19.17
CA GLN A 48 -17.65 21.57 -18.66
C GLN A 48 -17.84 20.05 -18.78
N LEU A 49 -17.40 19.45 -19.90
CA LEU A 49 -17.41 17.99 -20.06
C LEU A 49 -16.49 17.32 -19.02
N SER A 50 -15.32 17.90 -18.75
CA SER A 50 -14.36 17.38 -17.78
C SER A 50 -14.88 17.39 -16.34
N GLU A 51 -15.78 18.30 -15.98
CA GLU A 51 -16.36 18.40 -14.63
C GLU A 51 -17.44 17.34 -14.34
N SER A 52 -18.03 16.73 -15.38
CA SER A 52 -19.14 15.78 -15.23
C SER A 52 -18.77 14.41 -14.65
N CYS A 53 -17.47 14.14 -14.43
CA CYS A 53 -16.90 12.96 -13.77
C CYS A 53 -17.28 11.55 -14.32
N ASP A 54 -18.01 11.41 -15.43
CA ASP A 54 -18.29 10.10 -16.03
C ASP A 54 -17.10 9.63 -16.90
N HIS A 55 -16.60 8.41 -16.66
CA HIS A 55 -15.52 7.80 -17.44
C HIS A 55 -15.82 7.80 -18.95
N LYS A 56 -17.08 7.57 -19.35
CA LYS A 56 -17.44 7.55 -20.77
C LYS A 56 -17.26 8.91 -21.44
N LEU A 57 -17.45 9.99 -20.68
CA LEU A 57 -17.32 11.35 -21.17
C LEU A 57 -15.85 11.75 -21.33
N TRP A 58 -14.94 11.22 -20.50
CA TRP A 58 -13.50 11.45 -20.64
C TRP A 58 -12.91 10.89 -21.94
N SER A 59 -13.32 9.69 -22.37
CA SER A 59 -12.88 9.14 -23.66
C SER A 59 -13.40 9.96 -24.84
N GLN A 60 -14.67 10.38 -24.80
CA GLN A 60 -15.25 11.20 -25.85
C GLN A 60 -14.60 12.59 -25.92
N ALA A 61 -14.35 13.20 -24.75
CA ALA A 61 -13.64 14.47 -24.65
C ALA A 61 -12.21 14.37 -25.20
N LEU A 62 -11.52 13.24 -24.97
CA LEU A 62 -10.18 13.00 -25.50
C LEU A 62 -10.18 12.88 -27.03
N ASP A 63 -11.17 12.19 -27.60
CA ASP A 63 -11.32 12.07 -29.05
C ASP A 63 -11.59 13.44 -29.70
N ILE A 64 -12.49 14.23 -29.10
CA ILE A 64 -12.79 15.60 -29.57
C ILE A 64 -11.54 16.48 -29.46
N ALA A 65 -10.86 16.49 -28.31
CA ALA A 65 -9.64 17.28 -28.10
C ALA A 65 -8.52 16.85 -29.06
N SER A 66 -8.41 15.57 -29.38
CA SER A 66 -7.41 15.06 -30.34
C SER A 66 -7.70 15.51 -31.77
N LYS A 67 -8.97 15.45 -32.19
CA LYS A 67 -9.40 16.01 -33.49
C LYS A 67 -9.11 17.51 -33.57
N LEU A 68 -9.48 18.27 -32.53
CA LEU A 68 -9.22 19.71 -32.49
C LEU A 68 -7.71 20.02 -32.55
N CYS A 69 -6.87 19.31 -31.79
CA CYS A 69 -5.41 19.47 -31.84
C CYS A 69 -4.82 19.14 -33.20
N SER A 70 -5.42 18.21 -33.96
CA SER A 70 -4.99 17.91 -35.33
C SER A 70 -5.33 19.03 -36.31
N GLU A 71 -6.43 19.75 -36.06
CA GLU A 71 -6.86 20.87 -36.90
C GLU A 71 -6.13 22.18 -36.56
N VAL A 72 -5.76 22.37 -35.28
CA VAL A 72 -5.08 23.56 -34.77
C VAL A 72 -3.83 23.13 -33.99
N PRO A 73 -2.79 22.62 -34.69
CA PRO A 73 -1.62 22.04 -34.05
C PRO A 73 -0.74 23.06 -33.32
N GLU A 74 -0.93 24.36 -33.54
CA GLU A 74 -0.13 25.44 -32.95
C GLU A 74 -0.73 26.03 -31.67
N SER A 75 -1.91 25.58 -31.23
CA SER A 75 -2.54 26.10 -30.01
C SER A 75 -1.95 25.42 -28.75
N PRO A 76 -1.23 26.16 -27.87
CA PRO A 76 -0.75 25.60 -26.61
C PRO A 76 -1.89 25.38 -25.61
N SER A 77 -2.94 26.21 -25.64
CA SER A 77 -4.07 26.11 -24.70
C SER A 77 -4.88 24.83 -24.93
N LEU A 78 -5.07 24.47 -26.19
CA LEU A 78 -5.77 23.26 -26.58
C LEU A 78 -4.92 22.01 -26.30
N ALA A 79 -3.60 22.09 -26.53
CA ALA A 79 -2.67 21.03 -26.18
C ALA A 79 -2.63 20.77 -24.67
N GLU A 80 -2.61 21.83 -23.85
CA GLU A 80 -2.71 21.75 -22.40
C GLU A 80 -4.00 21.05 -21.97
N LYS A 81 -5.15 21.47 -22.51
CA LYS A 81 -6.44 20.87 -22.17
C LYS A 81 -6.54 19.41 -22.61
N ARG A 82 -5.98 19.06 -23.79
CA ARG A 82 -5.90 17.66 -24.24
C ARG A 82 -5.08 16.82 -23.26
N ILE A 83 -3.96 17.34 -22.75
CA ILE A 83 -3.12 16.63 -21.78
C ILE A 83 -3.83 16.43 -20.45
N GLU A 84 -4.52 17.45 -19.94
CA GLU A 84 -5.35 17.33 -18.74
C GLU A 84 -6.37 16.20 -18.89
N ILE A 85 -7.11 16.20 -20.01
CA ILE A 85 -8.08 15.15 -20.33
C ILE A 85 -7.41 13.79 -20.42
N LEU A 86 -6.29 13.68 -21.15
CA LEU A 86 -5.52 12.45 -21.30
C LEU A 86 -5.11 11.86 -19.94
N VAL A 87 -4.63 12.71 -19.02
CA VAL A 87 -4.22 12.33 -17.67
C VAL A 87 -5.41 11.79 -16.87
N ASN A 88 -6.56 12.47 -16.93
CA ASN A 88 -7.75 12.06 -16.19
C ASN A 88 -8.36 10.78 -16.77
N THR A 89 -8.38 10.61 -18.09
CA THR A 89 -8.79 9.36 -18.75
C THR A 89 -7.88 8.20 -18.39
N ALA A 90 -6.56 8.40 -18.36
CA ALA A 90 -5.62 7.35 -17.99
C ALA A 90 -5.78 6.91 -16.53
N ALA A 91 -6.10 7.85 -15.62
CA ALA A 91 -6.32 7.58 -14.21
C ALA A 91 -7.56 6.69 -13.96
N THR A 92 -8.62 6.86 -14.77
CA THR A 92 -9.87 6.10 -14.62
C THR A 92 -9.85 4.77 -15.36
N ALA A 93 -9.17 4.69 -16.51
CA ALA A 93 -9.11 3.49 -17.34
C ALA A 93 -8.04 2.46 -16.90
N GLY A 94 -7.18 2.81 -15.94
CA GLY A 94 -5.99 1.99 -15.64
C GLY A 94 -5.05 1.84 -16.83
N SER A 95 -5.04 2.85 -17.72
CA SER A 95 -4.29 2.83 -18.97
C SER A 95 -2.78 2.81 -18.73
N ASP A 96 -2.02 2.46 -19.77
CA ASP A 96 -0.56 2.46 -19.76
C ASP A 96 -0.02 3.88 -19.55
N SER A 97 0.31 4.14 -18.29
CA SER A 97 0.89 5.39 -17.85
C SER A 97 2.18 5.80 -18.57
N ALA A 98 2.98 4.84 -19.06
CA ALA A 98 4.22 5.16 -19.76
C ALA A 98 3.92 5.84 -21.09
N LYS A 99 2.87 5.39 -21.78
CA LYS A 99 2.37 6.03 -23.01
C LYS A 99 1.91 7.46 -22.75
N THR A 100 1.11 7.66 -21.70
CA THR A 100 0.68 9.01 -21.29
C THR A 100 1.88 9.92 -21.00
N LEU A 101 2.88 9.44 -20.27
CA LEU A 101 4.07 10.22 -19.94
C LEU A 101 4.87 10.61 -21.19
N ASN A 102 5.01 9.70 -22.16
CA ASN A 102 5.70 9.96 -23.43
C ASN A 102 4.95 10.97 -24.32
N GLU A 103 3.61 10.92 -24.34
CA GLU A 103 2.80 11.91 -25.04
C GLU A 103 2.96 13.31 -24.42
N ILE A 104 2.98 13.40 -23.09
CA ILE A 104 3.18 14.67 -22.39
C ILE A 104 4.60 15.20 -22.64
N ALA A 105 5.62 14.33 -22.57
CA ALA A 105 7.00 14.69 -22.89
C ALA A 105 7.11 15.28 -24.31
N SER A 106 6.47 14.65 -25.30
CA SER A 106 6.43 15.15 -26.67
C SER A 106 5.77 16.53 -26.76
N ALA A 107 4.71 16.77 -25.98
CA ALA A 107 4.07 18.08 -25.91
C ALA A 107 4.94 19.14 -25.21
N THR A 108 5.74 18.79 -24.19
CA THR A 108 6.69 19.74 -23.58
C THR A 108 7.77 20.21 -24.55
N LEU A 109 8.19 19.35 -25.48
CA LEU A 109 9.14 19.71 -26.54
C LEU A 109 8.49 20.63 -27.58
N LYS A 110 7.23 20.37 -27.92
CA LYS A 110 6.47 21.19 -28.88
C LYS A 110 6.10 22.57 -28.31
N PHE A 111 5.74 22.64 -27.03
CA PHE A 111 5.24 23.85 -26.38
C PHE A 111 6.02 24.17 -25.09
N PRO A 112 7.32 24.52 -25.19
CA PRO A 112 8.21 24.64 -24.02
C PRO A 112 7.86 25.81 -23.08
N LEU A 113 7.02 26.75 -23.51
CA LEU A 113 6.58 27.92 -22.75
C LEU A 113 5.21 27.74 -22.08
N CYS A 114 4.54 26.61 -22.29
CA CYS A 114 3.22 26.35 -21.69
C CYS A 114 3.38 25.74 -20.30
N GLY A 115 3.17 26.55 -19.26
CA GLY A 115 3.33 26.14 -17.85
C GLY A 115 2.42 24.98 -17.44
N GLY A 116 1.19 24.91 -17.95
CA GLY A 116 0.26 23.83 -17.60
C GLY A 116 0.69 22.45 -18.13
N ILE A 117 1.30 22.39 -19.31
CA ILE A 117 1.88 21.14 -19.84
C ILE A 117 3.02 20.65 -18.92
N TRP A 118 3.90 21.55 -18.48
CA TRP A 118 4.96 21.23 -17.52
C TRP A 118 4.43 20.78 -16.16
N TYR A 119 3.32 21.36 -15.70
CA TYR A 119 2.66 20.93 -14.47
C TYR A 119 2.20 19.48 -14.58
N TRP A 120 1.44 19.13 -15.62
CA TRP A 120 0.97 17.76 -15.84
C TRP A 120 2.13 16.78 -16.04
N TYR A 121 3.21 17.22 -16.70
CA TYR A 121 4.42 16.41 -16.85
C TYR A 121 5.06 16.09 -15.50
N GLY A 122 5.28 17.10 -14.65
CA GLY A 122 5.86 16.89 -13.32
C GLY A 122 4.99 16.02 -12.41
N VAL A 123 3.67 16.22 -12.42
CA VAL A 123 2.72 15.39 -11.66
C VAL A 123 2.77 13.93 -12.14
N GLN A 124 2.83 13.68 -13.45
CA GLN A 124 2.93 12.32 -13.96
C GLN A 124 4.29 11.67 -13.68
N GLN A 125 5.40 12.41 -13.83
CA GLN A 125 6.72 11.93 -13.42
C GLN A 125 6.71 11.49 -11.94
N LEU A 126 6.09 12.27 -11.05
CA LEU A 126 5.97 11.91 -9.65
C LEU A 126 5.14 10.63 -9.44
N LYS A 127 4.01 10.48 -10.13
CA LYS A 127 3.17 9.27 -10.04
C LYS A 127 3.90 8.00 -10.52
N HIS A 128 4.80 8.13 -11.49
CA HIS A 128 5.56 7.03 -12.07
C HIS A 128 6.97 6.87 -11.49
N SER A 129 7.35 7.72 -10.56
CA SER A 129 8.66 7.66 -9.92
C SER A 129 8.89 6.32 -9.23
N SER A 130 10.04 5.73 -9.49
CA SER A 130 10.53 4.50 -8.87
C SER A 130 11.73 4.75 -7.98
N ASN A 131 12.46 5.83 -8.25
CA ASN A 131 13.71 6.20 -7.60
C ASN A 131 13.79 7.71 -7.33
N PHE A 132 14.87 8.16 -6.69
CA PHE A 132 15.08 9.57 -6.36
C PHE A 132 15.32 10.48 -7.57
N GLN A 133 15.95 9.97 -8.64
CA GLN A 133 16.21 10.77 -9.84
C GLN A 133 14.90 11.16 -10.54
N ASP A 134 13.91 10.26 -10.51
CA ASP A 134 12.56 10.54 -11.04
C ASP A 134 11.87 11.66 -10.25
N VAL A 135 12.06 11.69 -8.92
CA VAL A 135 11.52 12.76 -8.05
C VAL A 135 12.18 14.09 -8.36
N GLU A 136 13.51 14.12 -8.51
CA GLU A 136 14.25 15.33 -8.89
C GLU A 136 13.86 15.83 -10.29
N ALA A 137 13.59 14.91 -11.22
CA ALA A 137 13.06 15.24 -12.54
C ALA A 137 11.66 15.89 -12.41
N ALA A 138 10.76 15.30 -11.61
CA ALA A 138 9.44 15.87 -11.33
C ALA A 138 9.52 17.26 -10.69
N SER A 139 10.44 17.44 -9.72
CA SER A 139 10.72 18.72 -9.04
C SER A 139 11.15 19.80 -10.03
N ARG A 140 12.06 19.47 -10.96
CA ARG A 140 12.50 20.39 -12.03
C ARG A 140 11.36 20.75 -12.98
N SER A 141 10.54 19.78 -13.38
CA SER A 141 9.37 20.01 -14.24
C SER A 141 8.33 20.92 -13.57
N LEU A 142 8.03 20.69 -12.30
CA LEU A 142 7.11 21.53 -11.51
C LEU A 142 7.69 22.92 -11.27
N GLN A 143 9.00 23.03 -11.01
CA GLN A 143 9.68 24.32 -10.88
C GLN A 143 9.61 25.13 -12.18
N ARG A 144 9.70 24.46 -13.34
CA ARG A 144 9.51 25.07 -14.66
C ARG A 144 8.06 25.49 -14.89
N ALA A 145 7.09 24.70 -14.46
CA ALA A 145 5.69 25.08 -14.49
C ALA A 145 5.46 26.39 -13.71
N VAL A 146 5.91 26.44 -12.45
CA VAL A 146 5.79 27.61 -11.56
C VAL A 146 6.40 28.89 -12.15
N SER A 147 7.50 28.78 -12.91
CA SER A 147 8.14 29.95 -13.54
C SER A 147 7.47 30.42 -14.82
N LEU A 148 6.71 29.55 -15.49
CA LEU A 148 5.98 29.87 -16.72
C LEU A 148 4.51 30.23 -16.47
N SER A 149 3.90 29.75 -15.39
CA SER A 149 2.51 30.05 -15.03
C SER A 149 2.33 31.51 -14.63
N GLY A 150 1.38 32.19 -15.27
CA GLY A 150 0.82 33.46 -14.78
C GLY A 150 0.23 33.32 -13.37
N ILE A 151 -0.22 34.44 -12.78
CA ILE A 151 -0.57 34.55 -11.35
C ILE A 151 -1.59 33.48 -10.91
N GLU A 152 -2.59 33.16 -11.73
CA GLU A 152 -3.72 32.30 -11.33
C GLU A 152 -3.45 30.79 -11.48
N GLY A 153 -2.72 30.35 -12.51
CA GLY A 153 -2.37 28.93 -12.73
C GLY A 153 -1.27 28.41 -11.80
N ASN A 154 -0.70 29.26 -10.96
CA ASN A 154 0.51 28.96 -10.19
C ASN A 154 0.23 28.26 -8.84
N ALA A 155 -0.99 28.35 -8.30
CA ALA A 155 -1.28 27.84 -6.95
C ALA A 155 -1.13 26.32 -6.84
N ALA A 156 -1.72 25.56 -7.78
CA ALA A 156 -1.63 24.10 -7.80
C ALA A 156 -0.19 23.61 -8.03
N ALA A 157 0.52 24.23 -9.00
CA ALA A 157 1.91 23.89 -9.27
C ALA A 157 2.84 24.17 -8.07
N LYS A 158 2.64 25.30 -7.36
CA LYS A 158 3.35 25.61 -6.12
C LYS A 158 3.06 24.61 -5.02
N GLN A 159 1.81 24.20 -4.85
CA GLN A 159 1.42 23.23 -3.83
C GLN A 159 2.06 21.86 -4.10
N GLU A 160 2.01 21.38 -5.34
CA GLU A 160 2.65 20.11 -5.72
C GLU A 160 4.19 20.20 -5.59
N LEU A 161 4.79 21.32 -6.00
CA LEU A 161 6.23 21.54 -5.83
C LEU A 161 6.65 21.52 -4.34
N GLN A 162 5.84 22.12 -3.46
CA GLN A 162 6.09 22.07 -2.01
C GLN A 162 6.04 20.64 -1.47
N LYS A 163 5.08 19.83 -1.93
CA LYS A 163 5.00 18.41 -1.55
C LYS A 163 6.23 17.63 -2.03
N VAL A 164 6.66 17.84 -3.28
CA VAL A 164 7.85 17.17 -3.84
C VAL A 164 9.11 17.57 -3.09
N ARG A 165 9.31 18.86 -2.80
CA ARG A 165 10.46 19.33 -2.01
C ARG A 165 10.48 18.78 -0.59
N TYR A 166 9.31 18.66 0.03
CA TYR A 166 9.20 18.02 1.34
C TYR A 166 9.62 16.54 1.27
N LEU A 167 9.17 15.82 0.24
CA LEU A 167 9.56 14.44 -0.02
C LEU A 167 11.08 14.32 -0.26
N GLU A 168 11.67 15.17 -1.11
CA GLU A 168 13.12 15.22 -1.38
C GLU A 168 13.92 15.47 -0.10
N SER A 169 13.51 16.46 0.70
CA SER A 169 14.17 16.80 1.96
C SER A 169 14.16 15.60 2.93
N LYS A 170 13.01 14.96 3.11
CA LYS A 170 12.85 13.83 4.01
C LYS A 170 13.61 12.59 3.55
N ALA A 171 13.60 12.33 2.25
CA ALA A 171 14.40 11.29 1.62
C ALA A 171 15.91 11.50 1.80
N ALA A 172 16.39 12.74 1.61
CA ALA A 172 17.78 13.10 1.80
C ALA A 172 18.20 12.91 3.27
N MET A 173 17.35 13.31 4.23
CA MET A 173 17.59 13.07 5.66
C MET A 173 17.68 11.58 5.98
N ALA A 174 16.74 10.76 5.49
CA ALA A 174 16.76 9.31 5.69
C ALA A 174 18.06 8.69 5.16
N THR A 175 18.49 9.07 3.96
CA THR A 175 19.74 8.60 3.34
C THR A 175 20.97 9.06 4.13
N ALA A 176 20.99 10.31 4.61
CA ALA A 176 22.05 10.82 5.46
C ALA A 176 22.15 10.03 6.77
N TYR A 177 21.01 9.73 7.41
CA TYR A 177 20.99 8.92 8.63
C TYR A 177 21.48 7.49 8.39
N GLN A 178 21.15 6.86 7.26
CA GLN A 178 21.69 5.55 6.91
C GLN A 178 23.21 5.60 6.72
N LYS A 179 23.74 6.60 6.00
CA LYS A 179 25.19 6.78 5.82
C LYS A 179 25.92 6.99 7.15
N SER A 180 25.31 7.71 8.08
CA SER A 180 25.85 7.93 9.43
C SER A 180 25.54 6.79 10.42
N LYS A 181 24.98 5.66 9.96
CA LYS A 181 24.58 4.51 10.81
C LYS A 181 23.60 4.87 11.94
N ARG A 182 22.83 5.95 11.75
CA ARG A 182 21.78 6.44 12.67
C ARG A 182 20.44 5.79 12.32
N TRP A 183 20.38 4.47 12.45
CA TRP A 183 19.28 3.65 11.91
C TRP A 183 17.91 3.99 12.49
N ARG A 184 17.82 4.35 13.78
CA ARG A 184 16.54 4.71 14.41
C ARG A 184 15.93 5.96 13.78
N GLN A 185 16.75 6.99 13.51
CA GLN A 185 16.29 8.20 12.83
C GLN A 185 15.94 7.92 11.37
N ALA A 186 16.71 7.08 10.68
CA ALA A 186 16.37 6.65 9.31
C ALA A 186 15.00 5.96 9.25
N VAL A 187 14.72 5.03 10.18
CA VAL A 187 13.41 4.35 10.27
C VAL A 187 12.26 5.34 10.51
N ALA A 188 12.46 6.34 11.38
CA ALA A 188 11.45 7.36 11.65
C ALA A 188 11.11 8.17 10.40
N GLU A 189 12.11 8.68 9.68
CA GLU A 189 11.90 9.47 8.45
C GLU A 189 11.29 8.62 7.32
N LEU A 190 11.74 7.36 7.16
CA LEU A 190 11.15 6.44 6.16
C LEU A 190 9.70 6.09 6.49
N THR A 191 9.37 5.93 7.76
CA THR A 191 7.99 5.70 8.20
C THR A 191 7.12 6.91 7.90
N MET A 192 7.61 8.13 8.15
CA MET A 192 6.91 9.35 7.76
C MET A 192 6.67 9.41 6.25
N LEU A 193 7.69 9.13 5.42
CA LEU A 193 7.57 9.10 3.96
C LEU A 193 6.49 8.11 3.49
N LEU A 194 6.40 6.93 4.10
CA LEU A 194 5.38 5.92 3.76
C LEU A 194 3.95 6.35 4.11
N THR A 195 3.79 7.26 5.07
CA THR A 195 2.47 7.82 5.44
C THR A 195 2.03 8.98 4.56
N LEU A 196 2.90 9.52 3.69
CA LEU A 196 2.54 10.65 2.83
C LEU A 196 1.56 10.21 1.72
N ASN A 197 0.50 11.00 1.56
CA ASN A 197 -0.44 10.86 0.46
C ASN A 197 0.24 11.25 -0.87
N GLY A 198 -0.05 10.51 -1.94
CA GLY A 198 0.47 10.79 -3.28
C GLY A 198 1.84 10.20 -3.60
N VAL A 199 2.49 9.49 -2.66
CA VAL A 199 3.72 8.73 -2.97
C VAL A 199 3.39 7.59 -3.93
N SER A 200 4.14 7.51 -5.03
CA SER A 200 3.99 6.47 -6.05
C SER A 200 4.21 5.07 -5.46
N LYS A 201 3.68 4.04 -6.13
CA LYS A 201 3.89 2.65 -5.73
C LYS A 201 5.38 2.27 -5.75
N GLY A 202 6.13 2.74 -6.75
CA GLY A 202 7.57 2.52 -6.87
C GLY A 202 8.35 3.10 -5.68
N LEU A 203 8.13 4.38 -5.35
CA LEU A 203 8.76 5.00 -4.19
C LEU A 203 8.38 4.32 -2.87
N LYS A 204 7.12 3.91 -2.71
CA LYS A 204 6.69 3.15 -1.50
C LYS A 204 7.49 1.86 -1.34
N ARG A 205 7.73 1.11 -2.42
CA ARG A 205 8.57 -0.09 -2.38
C ARG A 205 10.01 0.27 -2.04
N MET A 206 10.59 1.26 -2.71
CA MET A 206 11.95 1.72 -2.42
C MET A 206 12.12 2.12 -0.94
N PHE A 207 11.20 2.93 -0.39
CA PHE A 207 11.25 3.33 1.03
C PHE A 207 11.05 2.15 1.97
N THR A 208 10.19 1.20 1.63
CA THR A 208 9.99 -0.03 2.43
C THR A 208 11.25 -0.89 2.42
N CYS A 209 11.92 -1.05 1.28
CA CYS A 209 13.21 -1.73 1.18
C CYS A 209 14.29 -1.05 2.02
N MET A 210 14.41 0.28 1.92
CA MET A 210 15.33 1.06 2.75
C MET A 210 15.03 0.90 4.25
N ARG A 211 13.75 0.82 4.62
CA ARG A 211 13.32 0.67 6.02
C ARG A 211 13.60 -0.73 6.55
N ALA A 212 13.36 -1.77 5.75
CA ALA A 212 13.71 -3.16 6.06
C ALA A 212 15.21 -3.28 6.37
N LYS A 213 16.08 -2.73 5.51
CA LYS A 213 17.54 -2.69 5.72
C LYS A 213 17.92 -1.99 7.03
N ALA A 214 17.27 -0.88 7.34
CA ALA A 214 17.49 -0.18 8.61
C ALA A 214 17.00 -0.96 9.83
N PHE A 215 15.91 -1.74 9.72
CA PHE A 215 15.45 -2.64 10.77
C PHE A 215 16.41 -3.81 11.01
N MET A 216 16.97 -4.41 9.96
CA MET A 216 18.02 -5.44 10.12
C MET A 216 19.22 -4.90 10.89
N ALA A 217 19.67 -3.67 10.58
CA ALA A 217 20.79 -3.04 11.27
C ALA A 217 20.49 -2.67 12.74
N LEU A 218 19.23 -2.78 13.17
CA LEU A 218 18.77 -2.60 14.55
C LEU A 218 18.41 -3.93 15.24
N ASP A 219 18.70 -5.07 14.61
CA ASP A 219 18.29 -6.42 15.05
C ASP A 219 16.76 -6.58 15.23
N ARG A 220 15.97 -5.73 14.56
CA ARG A 220 14.49 -5.74 14.55
C ARG A 220 13.97 -6.62 13.41
N TRP A 221 14.25 -7.92 13.51
CA TRP A 221 14.04 -8.87 12.42
C TRP A 221 12.56 -9.11 12.08
N MET A 222 11.64 -9.00 13.05
CA MET A 222 10.20 -9.18 12.82
C MET A 222 9.62 -8.08 11.92
N GLU A 223 9.99 -6.83 12.17
CA GLU A 223 9.58 -5.68 11.38
C GLU A 223 10.21 -5.71 9.99
N CYS A 224 11.49 -6.11 9.90
CA CYS A 224 12.13 -6.36 8.61
C CYS A 224 11.39 -7.44 7.80
N MET A 225 11.01 -8.55 8.44
CA MET A 225 10.27 -9.63 7.76
C MET A 225 8.91 -9.16 7.25
N SER A 226 8.22 -8.30 8.00
CA SER A 226 6.97 -7.66 7.56
C SER A 226 7.20 -6.80 6.32
N ASP A 227 8.21 -5.93 6.33
CA ASP A 227 8.55 -5.06 5.20
C ASP A 227 8.99 -5.90 3.97
N ALA A 228 9.80 -6.94 4.15
CA ALA A 228 10.22 -7.83 3.08
C ALA A 228 9.05 -8.62 2.47
N THR A 229 8.09 -9.04 3.29
CA THR A 229 6.86 -9.72 2.81
C THR A 229 5.98 -8.76 2.03
N TYR A 230 5.87 -7.49 2.48
CA TYR A 230 5.19 -6.45 1.71
C TYR A 230 5.83 -6.28 0.33
N LEU A 231 7.17 -6.23 0.24
CA LEU A 231 7.88 -6.10 -1.02
C LEU A 231 7.60 -7.27 -1.98
N LEU A 232 7.67 -8.51 -1.50
CA LEU A 232 7.35 -9.69 -2.31
C LEU A 232 5.95 -9.62 -2.93
N ASN A 233 4.97 -9.13 -2.18
CA ASN A 233 3.59 -9.02 -2.64
C ASN A 233 3.35 -7.88 -3.65
N HIS A 234 4.27 -6.92 -3.76
CA HIS A 234 4.11 -5.72 -4.58
C HIS A 234 5.21 -5.52 -5.63
N ALA A 235 6.19 -6.42 -5.68
CA ALA A 235 7.28 -6.39 -6.63
C ALA A 235 6.75 -6.48 -8.06
N THR A 236 7.38 -5.72 -8.94
CA THR A 236 7.03 -5.59 -10.36
C THR A 236 8.10 -6.13 -11.29
N THR A 237 9.32 -6.30 -10.79
CA THR A 237 10.45 -6.87 -11.53
C THR A 237 11.03 -8.05 -10.79
N ASP A 238 11.66 -8.97 -11.52
CA ASP A 238 12.33 -10.13 -10.93
C ASP A 238 13.46 -9.71 -9.97
N ASP A 239 14.16 -8.62 -10.28
CA ASP A 239 15.19 -8.04 -9.40
C ASP A 239 14.61 -7.60 -8.04
N GLU A 240 13.45 -6.94 -8.03
CA GLU A 240 12.74 -6.54 -6.81
C GLU A 240 12.31 -7.78 -5.99
N VAL A 241 11.85 -8.85 -6.66
CA VAL A 241 11.47 -10.11 -6.02
C VAL A 241 12.68 -10.78 -5.37
N VAL A 242 13.81 -10.84 -6.08
CA VAL A 242 15.07 -11.41 -5.58
C VAL A 242 15.58 -10.63 -4.39
N GLU A 243 15.60 -9.30 -4.46
CA GLU A 243 16.03 -8.45 -3.35
C GLU A 243 15.14 -8.66 -2.10
N ALA A 244 13.83 -8.78 -2.29
CA ALA A 244 12.90 -9.01 -1.17
C ALA A 244 13.08 -10.40 -0.53
N TYR A 245 13.33 -11.45 -1.31
CA TYR A 245 13.68 -12.77 -0.76
C TYR A 245 15.01 -12.75 0.00
N ILE A 246 16.03 -12.05 -0.52
CA ILE A 246 17.33 -11.91 0.17
C ILE A 246 17.13 -11.22 1.52
N LEU A 247 16.42 -10.09 1.56
CA LEU A 247 16.14 -9.36 2.81
C LEU A 247 15.38 -10.22 3.82
N ARG A 248 14.40 -11.02 3.36
CA ARG A 248 13.63 -11.91 4.24
C ARG A 248 14.49 -13.07 4.77
N ALA A 249 15.36 -13.63 3.93
CA ALA A 249 16.32 -14.65 4.33
C ALA A 249 17.28 -14.12 5.41
N GLU A 250 17.82 -12.92 5.23
CA GLU A 250 18.69 -12.26 6.22
C GLU A 250 17.96 -12.00 7.55
N ALA A 251 16.70 -11.56 7.50
CA ALA A 251 15.87 -11.42 8.69
C ALA A 251 15.65 -12.76 9.42
N PHE A 252 15.43 -13.86 8.68
CA PHE A 252 15.32 -15.20 9.28
C PHE A 252 16.61 -15.65 9.96
N LEU A 253 17.79 -15.29 9.42
CA LEU A 253 19.07 -15.59 10.08
C LEU A 253 19.22 -14.85 11.40
N LEU A 254 18.82 -13.58 11.47
CA LEU A 254 18.78 -12.82 12.72
C LEU A 254 17.82 -13.46 13.73
N GLY A 255 16.67 -13.95 13.26
CA GLY A 255 15.71 -14.73 14.04
C GLY A 255 16.13 -16.17 14.36
N ARG A 256 17.37 -16.58 14.00
CA ARG A 256 17.91 -17.94 14.15
C ARG A 256 17.10 -19.05 13.46
N ASN A 257 16.26 -18.69 12.48
CA ASN A 257 15.50 -19.63 11.67
C ASN A 257 16.23 -19.93 10.35
N ARG A 258 17.28 -20.73 10.47
CA ARG A 258 18.19 -21.04 9.36
C ARG A 258 17.50 -21.76 8.18
N GLU A 259 16.57 -22.66 8.47
CA GLU A 259 15.87 -23.45 7.45
C GLU A 259 15.00 -22.56 6.55
N ALA A 260 14.29 -21.61 7.16
CA ALA A 260 13.52 -20.62 6.42
C ALA A 260 14.41 -19.72 5.56
N ALA A 261 15.57 -19.31 6.08
CA ALA A 261 16.55 -18.53 5.33
C ALA A 261 17.09 -19.27 4.10
N ILE A 262 17.42 -20.57 4.22
CA ILE A 262 17.87 -21.39 3.08
C ILE A 262 16.77 -21.49 2.01
N ARG A 263 15.52 -21.66 2.45
CA ARG A 263 14.37 -21.73 1.53
C ARG A 263 14.23 -20.45 0.72
N ASP A 264 14.25 -19.29 1.37
CA ASP A 264 14.15 -18.00 0.71
C ASP A 264 15.35 -17.72 -0.22
N ALA A 265 16.57 -18.08 0.20
CA ALA A 265 17.75 -17.97 -0.66
C ALA A 265 17.67 -18.85 -1.92
N ARG A 266 17.07 -20.04 -1.82
CA ARG A 266 16.77 -20.89 -2.99
C ARG A 266 15.72 -20.27 -3.90
N CYS A 267 14.66 -19.71 -3.34
CA CYS A 267 13.65 -18.98 -4.10
C CYS A 267 14.30 -17.80 -4.86
N ALA A 268 15.12 -17.00 -4.20
CA ALA A 268 15.87 -15.89 -4.82
C ALA A 268 16.73 -16.38 -6.00
N SER A 269 17.53 -17.43 -5.80
CA SER A 269 18.38 -17.99 -6.86
C SER A 269 17.60 -18.63 -8.01
N GLY A 270 16.36 -19.09 -7.75
CA GLY A 270 15.48 -19.67 -8.76
C GLY A 270 14.77 -18.63 -9.61
N VAL A 271 14.41 -17.47 -9.04
CA VAL A 271 13.76 -16.37 -9.77
C VAL A 271 14.71 -15.75 -10.79
N LEU A 272 15.96 -15.44 -10.39
CA LEU A 272 16.97 -14.91 -11.31
C LEU A 272 18.27 -15.73 -11.23
N PRO A 273 18.38 -16.79 -12.05
CA PRO A 273 19.60 -17.59 -12.13
C PRO A 273 20.81 -16.73 -12.51
N GLY A 274 21.88 -16.80 -11.71
CA GLY A 274 23.10 -16.01 -11.93
C GLY A 274 23.18 -14.71 -11.12
N HIS A 275 22.15 -14.35 -10.34
CA HIS A 275 22.24 -13.22 -9.42
C HIS A 275 23.31 -13.51 -8.34
N SER A 276 24.43 -12.79 -8.41
CA SER A 276 25.66 -13.09 -7.64
C SER A 276 25.44 -13.11 -6.14
N VAL A 277 24.66 -12.17 -5.61
CA VAL A 277 24.37 -12.05 -4.16
C VAL A 277 23.52 -13.21 -3.66
N ALA A 278 22.43 -13.56 -4.35
CA ALA A 278 21.58 -14.69 -3.99
C ALA A 278 22.36 -16.01 -4.00
N ALA A 279 23.17 -16.23 -5.04
CA ALA A 279 24.00 -17.42 -5.15
C ALA A 279 25.12 -17.47 -4.08
N ALA A 280 25.68 -16.33 -3.69
CA ALA A 280 26.65 -16.25 -2.60
C ALA A 280 26.01 -16.55 -1.25
N LEU A 281 24.85 -15.94 -0.96
CA LEU A 281 24.09 -16.17 0.27
C LEU A 281 23.68 -17.65 0.41
N LEU A 282 23.13 -18.24 -0.65
CA LEU A 282 22.73 -19.65 -0.65
C LEU A 282 23.93 -20.58 -0.35
N ARG A 283 25.06 -20.37 -1.05
CA ARG A 283 26.27 -21.16 -0.80
C ARG A 283 26.78 -21.02 0.63
N GLN A 284 26.78 -19.80 1.18
CA GLN A 284 27.16 -19.56 2.57
C GLN A 284 26.27 -20.33 3.54
N LEU A 285 24.95 -20.26 3.34
CA LEU A 285 23.97 -20.93 4.20
C LEU A 285 24.04 -22.45 4.13
N GLU A 286 24.33 -23.03 2.96
CA GLU A 286 24.49 -24.48 2.80
C GLU A 286 25.81 -24.98 3.42
N MET A 287 26.93 -24.25 3.23
CA MET A 287 28.20 -24.60 3.87
C MET A 287 28.09 -24.63 5.40
N ASP A 288 27.49 -23.59 5.98
CA ASP A 288 27.36 -23.50 7.42
C ASP A 288 26.31 -24.51 7.96
N ALA A 289 25.36 -24.98 7.14
CA ALA A 289 24.42 -26.04 7.54
C ALA A 289 25.15 -27.40 7.60
N ASN A 290 26.03 -27.67 6.63
CA ASN A 290 26.85 -28.87 6.61
C ASN A 290 27.82 -28.93 7.80
N LYS A 291 28.39 -27.79 8.23
CA LYS A 291 29.25 -27.73 9.42
C LYS A 291 28.50 -28.11 10.70
N ASN A 292 27.27 -27.61 10.87
CA ASN A 292 26.48 -27.90 12.07
C ASN A 292 26.05 -29.37 12.15
N ASN A 293 25.72 -29.99 11.01
CA ASN A 293 25.40 -31.42 10.97
C ASN A 293 26.61 -32.32 11.30
N GLY A 294 27.84 -31.82 11.16
CA GLY A 294 29.06 -32.57 11.50
C GLY A 294 29.33 -32.69 13.01
N HIS A 295 28.85 -31.74 13.82
CA HIS A 295 29.14 -31.71 15.27
C HIS A 295 28.10 -32.49 16.10
N ASP A 296 26.92 -32.77 15.55
CA ASP A 296 25.92 -33.63 16.22
C ASP A 296 26.13 -35.13 15.90
N THR A 297 27.38 -35.51 15.64
CA THR A 297 27.82 -36.90 15.80
C THR A 297 28.12 -37.18 17.27
N TYR A 298 27.21 -36.81 18.18
CA TYR A 298 27.04 -37.60 19.39
C TYR A 298 26.57 -38.97 18.90
N ARG A 299 27.54 -39.82 18.53
CA ARG A 299 27.34 -41.25 18.40
C ARG A 299 26.86 -41.65 19.80
N PRO A 300 25.57 -41.98 20.02
CA PRO A 300 25.15 -42.45 21.32
C PRO A 300 26.12 -43.57 21.67
N PRO A 301 26.73 -43.55 22.88
CA PRO A 301 27.70 -44.57 23.26
C PRO A 301 27.05 -45.90 22.93
N THR A 302 27.68 -46.64 22.04
CA THR A 302 27.20 -47.95 21.60
C THR A 302 26.77 -48.68 22.87
N PRO A 303 25.49 -49.09 22.99
CA PRO A 303 25.05 -49.77 24.19
C PRO A 303 26.02 -50.91 24.43
N PRO A 304 26.60 -51.03 25.64
CA PRO A 304 27.56 -52.09 25.93
C PRO A 304 26.93 -53.41 25.50
N PRO A 305 27.73 -54.31 24.89
CA PRO A 305 27.21 -55.55 24.31
C PRO A 305 26.33 -56.24 25.35
N GLN A 306 25.04 -56.38 25.03
CA GLN A 306 24.08 -57.05 25.90
C GLN A 306 24.59 -58.46 26.13
N ARG A 307 25.20 -58.66 27.30
CA ARG A 307 25.53 -59.97 27.84
C ARG A 307 24.20 -60.71 27.91
N LYS A 308 24.10 -61.81 27.15
CA LYS A 308 23.01 -62.78 27.23
C LYS A 308 22.97 -63.33 28.67
N SER A 309 22.27 -62.65 29.57
CA SER A 309 21.98 -63.16 30.90
C SER A 309 20.74 -64.03 30.80
N SER A 310 20.99 -65.33 30.93
CA SER A 310 20.03 -66.38 31.21
C SER A 310 18.98 -65.94 32.23
N SER A 311 17.73 -66.11 31.83
CA SER A 311 16.54 -66.18 32.66
C SER A 311 16.81 -66.97 33.95
N SER A 312 16.81 -66.27 35.08
CA SER A 312 16.50 -66.89 36.37
C SER A 312 15.38 -66.07 37.01
N ARG A 313 14.28 -66.79 37.20
CA ARG A 313 13.01 -66.38 37.79
C ARG A 313 13.25 -66.08 39.28
N ALA A 314 13.24 -64.80 39.65
CA ALA A 314 13.19 -64.38 41.04
C ALA A 314 11.75 -63.97 41.39
N VAL A 315 11.22 -64.63 42.43
CA VAL A 315 9.92 -64.38 43.06
C VAL A 315 9.99 -63.06 43.83
N PRO A 316 9.00 -62.15 43.72
CA PRO A 316 8.98 -60.92 44.51
C PRO A 316 8.51 -61.19 45.95
N PRO A 317 9.05 -60.46 46.95
CA PRO A 317 8.62 -60.58 48.33
C PRO A 317 7.25 -59.92 48.54
N GLU A 318 6.44 -60.66 49.28
CA GLU A 318 5.09 -60.38 49.73
C GLU A 318 5.12 -59.27 50.80
N GLY A 319 4.33 -58.19 50.61
CA GLY A 319 4.09 -57.21 51.67
C GLY A 319 4.29 -55.74 51.28
N ALA A 320 3.46 -55.21 50.39
CA ALA A 320 3.19 -53.77 50.31
C ALA A 320 1.67 -53.55 50.30
N PRO A 321 1.11 -52.68 51.18
CA PRO A 321 -0.32 -52.44 51.26
C PRO A 321 -0.83 -51.70 50.01
N SER A 322 -1.85 -52.28 49.37
CA SER A 322 -2.55 -51.72 48.23
C SER A 322 -3.16 -50.35 48.53
N PRO A 323 -3.13 -49.39 47.59
CA PRO A 323 -3.86 -48.13 47.74
C PRO A 323 -5.38 -48.38 47.73
N PRO A 324 -6.17 -47.58 48.48
CA PRO A 324 -7.62 -47.76 48.55
C PRO A 324 -8.30 -47.52 47.19
N PRO A 325 -9.40 -48.24 46.90
CA PRO A 325 -10.13 -48.10 45.65
C PRO A 325 -10.75 -46.69 45.53
N PRO A 326 -10.80 -46.12 44.32
CA PRO A 326 -11.49 -44.85 44.08
C PRO A 326 -12.99 -44.98 44.36
N PRO A 327 -13.65 -43.92 44.86
CA PRO A 327 -15.05 -43.94 45.20
C PRO A 327 -15.95 -44.22 43.98
N PRO A 328 -17.11 -44.86 44.18
CA PRO A 328 -18.02 -45.23 43.11
C PRO A 328 -18.53 -44.00 42.35
N ALA A 329 -18.43 -44.06 41.03
CA ALA A 329 -18.93 -43.05 40.12
C ALA A 329 -20.43 -42.81 40.35
N ALA A 330 -20.81 -41.54 40.48
CA ALA A 330 -22.19 -41.12 40.63
C ALA A 330 -23.05 -41.59 39.44
N PRO A 331 -24.33 -41.97 39.67
CA PRO A 331 -25.22 -42.44 38.61
C PRO A 331 -25.49 -41.32 37.60
N SER A 332 -25.20 -41.63 36.34
CA SER A 332 -25.50 -40.77 35.19
C SER A 332 -26.99 -40.40 35.15
N PRO A 333 -27.35 -39.13 34.90
CA PRO A 333 -28.74 -38.72 34.74
C PRO A 333 -29.38 -39.36 33.50
N PRO A 334 -30.71 -39.60 33.53
CA PRO A 334 -31.43 -40.28 32.46
C PRO A 334 -31.39 -39.48 31.14
N PRO A 335 -31.43 -40.18 29.99
CA PRO A 335 -31.35 -39.54 28.68
C PRO A 335 -32.63 -38.73 28.44
N ARG A 336 -32.51 -37.40 28.46
CA ARG A 336 -33.59 -36.52 27.98
C ARG A 336 -33.73 -36.75 26.47
N GLY A 337 -34.95 -37.12 26.08
CA GLY A 337 -35.34 -37.36 24.70
C GLY A 337 -34.96 -36.19 23.79
N ARG A 338 -34.41 -36.55 22.63
CA ARG A 338 -34.25 -35.65 21.49
C ARG A 338 -35.63 -35.31 20.94
N PRO A 339 -36.04 -34.02 20.90
CA PRO A 339 -36.98 -33.59 19.88
C PRO A 339 -36.24 -33.50 18.55
N ASP A 340 -36.95 -33.90 17.51
CA ASP A 340 -36.44 -34.11 16.16
C ASP A 340 -35.76 -32.89 15.52
N SER A 341 -34.62 -33.20 14.91
CA SER A 341 -34.08 -32.68 13.65
C SER A 341 -34.87 -31.54 12.98
N ALA A 342 -34.42 -30.30 13.19
CA ALA A 342 -34.63 -29.20 12.27
C ALA A 342 -33.30 -28.46 12.04
N ALA A 343 -32.76 -28.65 10.83
CA ALA A 343 -31.79 -27.80 10.14
C ALA A 343 -30.58 -27.26 10.96
N SER A 344 -29.49 -28.04 10.99
CA SER A 344 -28.14 -27.51 11.27
C SER A 344 -27.68 -26.64 10.10
N ALA A 345 -28.14 -25.39 10.07
CA ALA A 345 -27.62 -24.37 9.16
C ALA A 345 -26.13 -24.17 9.42
N ARG A 346 -25.30 -24.26 8.38
CA ARG A 346 -23.89 -23.86 8.39
C ARG A 346 -23.79 -22.44 8.96
N SER A 347 -23.28 -22.29 10.19
CA SER A 347 -22.96 -20.99 10.76
C SER A 347 -21.78 -20.42 9.97
N VAL A 348 -22.09 -19.45 9.10
CA VAL A 348 -21.06 -18.64 8.45
C VAL A 348 -20.29 -17.93 9.56
N PRO A 349 -18.94 -17.95 9.56
CA PRO A 349 -18.16 -17.22 10.55
C PRO A 349 -18.55 -15.75 10.50
N VAL A 350 -19.16 -15.27 11.59
CA VAL A 350 -19.55 -13.87 11.73
C VAL A 350 -18.27 -13.05 11.82
N VAL A 351 -18.00 -12.26 10.78
CA VAL A 351 -16.88 -11.32 10.77
C VAL A 351 -17.20 -10.21 11.77
N VAL A 352 -16.47 -10.17 12.88
CA VAL A 352 -16.63 -9.15 13.92
C VAL A 352 -15.92 -7.87 13.49
N PRO A 353 -16.61 -6.71 13.41
CA PRO A 353 -15.98 -5.47 12.96
C PRO A 353 -14.84 -4.99 13.89
N PRO A 354 -13.86 -4.24 13.35
CA PRO A 354 -12.65 -3.84 14.08
C PRO A 354 -12.89 -3.12 15.42
N HIS A 355 -13.91 -2.26 15.56
CA HIS A 355 -14.17 -1.52 16.80
C HIS A 355 -14.62 -2.43 17.95
N TYR A 356 -15.44 -3.45 17.67
CA TYR A 356 -15.86 -4.44 18.66
C TYR A 356 -14.68 -5.32 19.09
N THR A 357 -13.83 -5.74 18.13
CA THR A 357 -12.61 -6.50 18.38
C THR A 357 -11.60 -5.70 19.21
N SER A 358 -11.44 -4.40 18.93
CA SER A 358 -10.50 -3.52 19.65
C SER A 358 -10.86 -3.41 21.13
N LEU A 359 -12.15 -3.24 21.45
CA LEU A 359 -12.65 -3.18 22.83
C LEU A 359 -12.85 -4.56 23.48
N ASN A 360 -12.62 -5.64 22.73
CA ASN A 360 -12.90 -7.02 23.13
C ASN A 360 -14.32 -7.21 23.69
N VAL A 361 -15.31 -6.68 22.97
CA VAL A 361 -16.73 -6.77 23.31
C VAL A 361 -17.53 -7.43 22.18
N SER A 362 -18.60 -8.13 22.55
CA SER A 362 -19.55 -8.68 21.56
C SER A 362 -20.26 -7.55 20.80
N VAL A 363 -20.69 -7.84 19.58
CA VAL A 363 -21.55 -6.96 18.77
C VAL A 363 -22.86 -6.61 19.51
N SER A 364 -23.34 -7.52 20.36
CA SER A 364 -24.52 -7.34 21.21
C SER A 364 -24.25 -6.62 22.54
N ALA A 365 -23.04 -6.10 22.78
CA ALA A 365 -22.70 -5.45 24.04
C ALA A 365 -23.51 -4.17 24.27
N THR A 366 -23.95 -3.95 25.50
CA THR A 366 -24.61 -2.70 25.92
C THR A 366 -23.59 -1.59 26.12
N SER A 367 -24.03 -0.33 26.10
CA SER A 367 -23.17 0.84 26.36
C SER A 367 -22.40 0.71 27.68
N ALA A 368 -23.03 0.18 28.73
CA ALA A 368 -22.36 -0.06 30.02
C ALA A 368 -21.17 -1.05 29.93
N VAL A 369 -21.27 -2.10 29.10
CA VAL A 369 -20.18 -3.07 28.87
C VAL A 369 -19.04 -2.41 28.08
N ILE A 370 -19.39 -1.59 27.08
CA ILE A 370 -18.44 -0.81 26.27
C ILE A 370 -17.68 0.20 27.14
N THR A 371 -18.37 0.95 28.00
CA THR A 371 -17.72 1.88 28.95
C THR A 371 -16.83 1.14 29.93
N LYS A 372 -17.24 -0.03 30.43
CA LYS A 372 -16.43 -0.83 31.35
C LYS A 372 -15.14 -1.35 30.69
N SER A 373 -15.18 -1.79 29.43
CA SER A 373 -13.98 -2.26 28.72
C SER A 373 -13.02 -1.11 28.40
N TYR A 374 -13.55 0.07 28.06
CA TYR A 374 -12.77 1.29 27.84
C TYR A 374 -12.06 1.77 29.12
N LEU A 375 -12.79 1.87 30.25
CA LEU A 375 -12.24 2.35 31.53
C LEU A 375 -11.13 1.46 32.11
N LYS A 376 -10.98 0.22 31.64
CA LYS A 376 -9.85 -0.66 32.00
C LYS A 376 -8.49 -0.07 31.59
N TRP A 377 -8.47 0.71 30.52
CA TRP A 377 -7.25 1.29 29.94
C TRP A 377 -7.04 2.76 30.29
N HIS A 378 -7.83 3.31 31.22
CA HIS A 378 -7.68 4.70 31.64
C HIS A 378 -6.30 4.96 32.29
N PRO A 379 -5.57 6.04 31.94
CA PRO A 379 -4.23 6.33 32.45
C PRO A 379 -4.13 6.29 33.99
N ASP A 380 -5.16 6.78 34.70
CA ASP A 380 -5.20 6.77 36.17
C ASP A 380 -5.01 5.39 36.80
N ARG A 381 -5.45 4.31 36.12
CA ARG A 381 -5.30 2.93 36.61
C ARG A 381 -3.88 2.38 36.49
N TRP A 382 -3.02 3.06 35.73
CA TRP A 382 -1.66 2.65 35.43
C TRP A 382 -0.60 3.53 36.10
N THR A 383 -1.01 4.49 36.93
CA THR A 383 -0.13 5.42 37.66
C THR A 383 0.88 4.73 38.59
N SER A 384 0.56 3.51 39.05
CA SER A 384 1.44 2.70 39.90
C SER A 384 2.27 1.66 39.11
N SER A 385 2.11 1.59 37.79
CA SER A 385 2.81 0.66 36.91
C SER A 385 4.17 1.20 36.46
N SER A 386 4.97 0.37 35.79
CA SER A 386 6.25 0.83 35.23
C SER A 386 6.04 1.89 34.15
N ALA A 387 7.03 2.77 33.95
CA ALA A 387 6.96 3.82 32.92
C ALA A 387 6.75 3.24 31.50
N ALA A 388 7.27 2.03 31.23
CA ALA A 388 7.05 1.34 29.97
C ALA A 388 5.58 0.90 29.80
N ASP A 389 4.96 0.38 30.86
CA ASP A 389 3.57 -0.07 30.84
C ASP A 389 2.59 1.12 30.72
N VAL A 390 2.92 2.26 31.33
CA VAL A 390 2.15 3.51 31.18
C VAL A 390 2.12 3.95 29.72
N LEU A 391 3.27 3.95 29.04
CA LEU A 391 3.34 4.30 27.61
C LEU A 391 2.52 3.35 26.73
N VAL A 392 2.57 2.04 27.00
CA VAL A 392 1.75 1.05 26.28
C VAL A 392 0.26 1.30 26.55
N ALA A 393 -0.12 1.54 27.80
CA ALA A 393 -1.51 1.83 28.17
C ALA A 393 -2.02 3.12 27.49
N GLU A 394 -1.21 4.17 27.39
CA GLU A 394 -1.56 5.40 26.67
C GLU A 394 -1.76 5.16 25.17
N GLU A 395 -0.90 4.35 24.53
CA GLU A 395 -1.04 4.04 23.11
C GLU A 395 -2.30 3.20 22.84
N VAL A 396 -2.60 2.23 23.71
CA VAL A 396 -3.84 1.43 23.64
C VAL A 396 -5.05 2.32 23.89
N PHE A 397 -5.00 3.22 24.88
CA PHE A 397 -6.09 4.15 25.18
C PHE A 397 -6.42 5.07 24.00
N LYS A 398 -5.41 5.62 23.31
CA LYS A 398 -5.61 6.41 22.09
C LYS A 398 -6.32 5.62 20.98
N LYS A 399 -5.95 4.35 20.79
CA LYS A 399 -6.59 3.47 19.80
C LYS A 399 -8.04 3.14 20.18
N LEU A 400 -8.31 2.92 21.46
CA LEU A 400 -9.64 2.59 21.97
C LEU A 400 -10.59 3.79 21.98
N ASN A 401 -10.08 5.02 22.08
CA ASN A 401 -10.92 6.21 22.19
C ASN A 401 -11.84 6.41 20.97
N THR A 402 -11.33 6.17 19.76
CA THR A 402 -12.14 6.22 18.54
C THR A 402 -13.24 5.17 18.55
N ALA A 403 -12.93 3.93 18.92
CA ALA A 403 -13.93 2.86 19.02
C ALA A 403 -14.98 3.15 20.11
N TYR A 404 -14.57 3.70 21.24
CA TYR A 404 -15.47 4.08 22.33
C TYR A 404 -16.47 5.16 21.91
N HIS A 405 -16.01 6.25 21.28
CA HIS A 405 -16.90 7.32 20.82
C HIS A 405 -17.90 6.83 19.78
N THR A 406 -17.47 6.00 18.82
CA THR A 406 -18.36 5.44 17.79
C THR A 406 -19.39 4.46 18.38
N LEU A 407 -18.99 3.62 19.34
CA LEU A 407 -19.87 2.56 19.89
C LEU A 407 -20.75 3.01 21.07
N THR A 408 -20.45 4.14 21.71
CA THR A 408 -21.26 4.65 22.84
C THR A 408 -22.42 5.52 22.37
N ASP A 409 -22.29 6.19 21.22
CA ASP A 409 -23.36 6.93 20.57
C ASP A 409 -24.21 5.99 19.70
N ASP A 410 -25.51 5.89 19.98
CA ASP A 410 -26.40 4.95 19.29
C ASP A 410 -26.52 5.24 17.78
N ALA A 411 -26.46 6.50 17.36
CA ALA A 411 -26.57 6.88 15.95
C ALA A 411 -25.30 6.53 15.18
N LEU A 412 -24.12 6.85 15.75
CA LEU A 412 -22.83 6.49 15.16
C LEU A 412 -22.63 4.97 15.12
N ARG A 413 -23.03 4.26 16.18
CA ARG A 413 -22.94 2.81 16.24
C ARG A 413 -23.82 2.14 15.19
N LEU A 414 -25.02 2.66 14.95
CA LEU A 414 -25.92 2.15 13.92
C LEU A 414 -25.40 2.41 12.49
N ALA A 415 -24.79 3.58 12.26
CA ALA A 415 -24.13 3.87 10.99
C ALA A 415 -22.93 2.94 10.75
N TYR A 416 -22.11 2.73 11.79
CA TYR A 416 -20.96 1.83 11.75
C TYR A 416 -21.36 0.37 11.51
N ASP A 417 -22.39 -0.11 12.21
CA ASP A 417 -22.95 -1.45 12.04
C ASP A 417 -23.47 -1.67 10.61
N ARG A 418 -24.13 -0.67 10.04
CA ARG A 418 -24.62 -0.70 8.64
C ARG A 418 -23.48 -0.80 7.65
N GLU A 419 -22.43 0.00 7.82
CA GLU A 419 -21.24 0.00 6.96
C GLU A 419 -20.54 -1.37 6.97
N HIS A 420 -20.53 -2.05 8.11
CA HIS A 420 -19.83 -3.32 8.30
C HIS A 420 -20.75 -4.55 8.18
N GLY A 421 -21.98 -4.38 7.70
CA GLY A 421 -22.92 -5.48 7.45
C GLY A 421 -23.41 -6.21 8.71
N VAL A 422 -23.32 -5.56 9.87
CA VAL A 422 -23.80 -6.10 11.14
C VAL A 422 -25.32 -6.02 11.18
N ARG A 423 -25.98 -7.17 11.34
CA ARG A 423 -27.41 -7.25 11.61
C ARG A 423 -27.63 -7.39 13.12
N ARG A 424 -28.36 -6.46 13.72
CA ARG A 424 -28.77 -6.52 15.14
C ARG A 424 -30.11 -7.23 15.30
#